data_AF-C4RGW7-F1
#
_entry.id   AF-C4RGW7-F1
#
_cell.length_a   1.000
_cell.length_b   1.000
_cell.length_c   1.000
_cell.angle_alpha   90.00
_cell.angle_beta   90.00
_cell.angle_gamma   90.00
#
_symmetry.space_group_name_H-M   'P 1'
#
loop_
_entity.id
_entity.type
_entity.pdbx_description
1 polymer ?
#
loop_
_entity_poly.entity_id
_entity_poly.type
_entity_poly.pdbx_seq_one_letter_code
_entity_poly.pdbx_strand_id
1 'polypeptide(L)'
;MLPGSGTLPELLAALDLLEALRREHLPGTTAANRDRAAELAVVLLDAAVRGLPGLAGSDATDDAAALVDLAVRAGQDRIGLRLDTALDDLTRSGSALMQGAALAARVLLDLTDLASLGTRVAGWIDAATGPDARRHLQRLLGGLLTAAHPLLQSAPAALDPLLDRVERLTDPEFLDRLPALRGGFDVLTPAARERLLHTVAERLGDRLDLALSAPPELLARWAAADAAGRAALLARDIPIPDPPADAAGGPTGGANRAAPPGTGLAPADRWRLLLGRQPDRLPADARRYARALDELYGAGRGEGGIDLGHAAGGGQEAAFPTAREWADELEALFGTTVREEVIARAAESGRTDVLSELDPAAVRPSVELLTSVLSLAGGLPEAKLAGLRPLVRRLVEELTARLATQVRPALTGLTSPRPTRRPGGRINLARTLRANLAHTRRLDDGRTVVVPQRPVFHTRTRREADWRLVLVVDVSGSMEASVVWSALTAAVLAGVPTLSTHFLAFSTEVVDLTDRVDDPLALLLEVRVGGGTHIAAGLAHARSLVTVPSRTIVAVVSDFEEGYPLAGLLGEVRTLASAGVHLLGCAALNDQGVPCYSVPVAEQLVAAGMPVAALSPLELARWVGDRVRGGSR
;
A
#
# COMPACT_ATOMS: atom_id res chain seq x y z
N MET A 1 -21.69 -11.81 -16.74
CA MET A 1 -21.13 -10.55 -17.29
C MET A 1 -19.83 -10.32 -16.52
N LEU A 2 -18.67 -10.27 -17.19
CA LEU A 2 -17.44 -9.84 -16.52
C LEU A 2 -17.48 -8.31 -16.33
N PRO A 3 -16.91 -7.77 -15.25
CA PRO A 3 -16.85 -6.32 -15.04
C PRO A 3 -16.06 -5.64 -16.18
N GLY A 4 -16.46 -4.42 -16.56
CA GLY A 4 -15.84 -3.65 -17.65
C GLY A 4 -14.45 -3.08 -17.33
N SER A 5 -14.05 -3.17 -16.06
CA SER A 5 -12.75 -2.79 -15.51
C SER A 5 -12.50 -3.62 -14.25
N GLY A 6 -11.25 -3.98 -13.97
CA GLY A 6 -10.86 -4.63 -12.72
C GLY A 6 -9.37 -4.50 -12.46
N THR A 7 -8.99 -4.56 -11.19
CA THR A 7 -7.58 -4.53 -10.75
C THR A 7 -6.90 -5.88 -11.03
N LEU A 8 -5.56 -5.94 -10.98
CA LEU A 8 -4.86 -7.23 -11.17
C LEU A 8 -5.29 -8.29 -10.13
N PRO A 9 -5.40 -7.98 -8.82
CA PRO A 9 -5.93 -8.92 -7.84
C PRO A 9 -7.34 -9.44 -8.19
N GLU A 10 -8.24 -8.58 -8.64
CA GLU A 10 -9.60 -8.98 -9.05
C GLU A 10 -9.59 -9.91 -10.25
N LEU A 11 -8.70 -9.66 -11.23
CA LEU A 11 -8.52 -10.53 -12.38
C LEU A 11 -8.01 -11.92 -11.97
N LEU A 12 -7.10 -11.99 -11.00
CA LEU A 12 -6.59 -13.27 -10.47
C LEU A 12 -7.66 -14.03 -9.67
N ALA A 13 -8.44 -13.34 -8.85
CA ALA A 13 -9.58 -13.94 -8.15
C ALA A 13 -10.62 -14.49 -9.14
N ALA A 14 -10.88 -13.77 -10.24
CA ALA A 14 -11.73 -14.26 -11.31
C ALA A 14 -11.12 -15.51 -11.99
N LEU A 15 -9.81 -15.53 -12.24
CA LEU A 15 -9.12 -16.71 -12.76
C LEU A 15 -9.22 -17.91 -11.83
N ASP A 16 -9.12 -17.72 -10.50
CA ASP A 16 -9.31 -18.79 -9.51
C ASP A 16 -10.71 -19.38 -9.53
N LEU A 17 -11.74 -18.53 -9.66
CA LEU A 17 -13.11 -18.97 -9.80
C LEU A 17 -13.31 -19.78 -11.10
N LEU A 18 -12.72 -19.34 -12.21
CA LEU A 18 -12.77 -20.08 -13.48
C LEU A 18 -12.06 -21.43 -13.38
N GLU A 19 -10.93 -21.50 -12.68
CA GLU A 19 -10.21 -22.74 -12.44
C GLU A 19 -10.97 -23.70 -11.53
N ALA A 20 -11.63 -23.18 -10.48
CA ALA A 20 -12.51 -23.96 -9.61
C ALA A 20 -13.71 -24.53 -10.38
N LEU A 21 -14.31 -23.74 -11.29
CA LEU A 21 -15.35 -24.22 -12.21
C LEU A 21 -14.82 -25.33 -13.11
N ARG A 22 -13.63 -25.15 -13.70
CA ARG A 22 -13.00 -26.13 -14.59
C ARG A 22 -12.71 -27.46 -13.88
N ARG A 23 -12.30 -27.42 -12.61
CA ARG A 23 -11.98 -28.61 -11.78
C ARG A 23 -13.19 -29.26 -11.08
N GLU A 24 -14.41 -28.84 -11.38
CA GLU A 24 -15.65 -29.35 -10.74
C GLU A 24 -15.71 -29.11 -9.22
N HIS A 25 -14.98 -28.12 -8.71
CA HIS A 25 -15.00 -27.80 -7.27
C HIS A 25 -16.27 -27.05 -6.84
N LEU A 26 -17.07 -26.57 -7.80
CA LEU A 26 -18.32 -25.86 -7.56
C LEU A 26 -19.54 -26.72 -7.94
N PRO A 27 -20.57 -26.81 -7.07
CA PRO A 27 -21.77 -27.59 -7.34
C PRO A 27 -22.57 -27.03 -8.53
N GLY A 28 -23.13 -27.92 -9.35
CA GLY A 28 -23.91 -27.53 -10.54
C GLY A 28 -23.07 -27.22 -11.80
N THR A 29 -21.79 -27.59 -11.80
CA THR A 29 -20.90 -27.46 -12.96
C THR A 29 -21.31 -28.42 -14.10
N THR A 30 -21.43 -27.91 -15.31
CA THR A 30 -21.74 -28.67 -16.54
C THR A 30 -20.53 -28.68 -17.47
N ALA A 31 -20.45 -29.64 -18.39
CA ALA A 31 -19.36 -29.69 -19.39
C ALA A 31 -19.24 -28.38 -20.20
N ALA A 32 -20.38 -27.83 -20.65
CA ALA A 32 -20.40 -26.57 -21.39
C ALA A 32 -19.87 -25.36 -20.57
N ASN A 33 -20.19 -25.30 -19.27
CA ASN A 33 -19.67 -24.24 -18.40
C ASN A 33 -18.17 -24.37 -18.15
N ARG A 34 -17.63 -25.60 -18.12
CA ARG A 34 -16.18 -25.84 -17.98
C ARG A 34 -15.40 -25.44 -19.23
N ASP A 35 -15.89 -25.78 -20.41
CA ASP A 35 -15.27 -25.37 -21.67
C ASP A 35 -15.26 -23.85 -21.79
N ARG A 36 -16.38 -23.20 -21.43
CA ARG A 36 -16.46 -21.75 -21.41
C ARG A 36 -15.55 -21.10 -20.38
N ALA A 37 -15.37 -21.72 -19.21
CA ALA A 37 -14.45 -21.24 -18.19
C ALA A 37 -12.99 -21.29 -18.68
N ALA A 38 -12.60 -22.35 -19.38
CA ALA A 38 -11.26 -22.47 -19.97
C ALA A 38 -11.00 -21.37 -21.04
N GLU A 39 -11.97 -21.11 -21.93
CA GLU A 39 -11.85 -20.04 -22.92
C GLU A 39 -11.73 -18.65 -22.26
N LEU A 40 -12.53 -18.39 -21.23
CA LEU A 40 -12.51 -17.11 -20.52
C LEU A 40 -11.21 -16.92 -19.72
N ALA A 41 -10.63 -18.00 -19.19
CA ALA A 41 -9.37 -17.93 -18.46
C ALA A 41 -8.24 -17.38 -19.34
N VAL A 42 -8.13 -17.85 -20.59
CA VAL A 42 -7.13 -17.35 -21.55
C VAL A 42 -7.31 -15.85 -21.82
N VAL A 43 -8.56 -15.38 -21.97
CA VAL A 43 -8.86 -13.97 -22.23
C VAL A 43 -8.52 -13.09 -21.03
N LEU A 44 -8.85 -13.53 -19.82
CA LEU A 44 -8.54 -12.79 -18.59
C LEU A 44 -7.04 -12.76 -18.30
N LEU A 45 -6.34 -13.85 -18.59
CA LEU A 45 -4.90 -13.94 -18.43
C LEU A 45 -4.14 -12.97 -19.37
N ASP A 46 -4.54 -12.88 -20.65
CA ASP A 46 -3.98 -11.88 -21.56
C ASP A 46 -4.37 -10.45 -21.17
N ALA A 47 -5.57 -10.22 -20.64
CA ALA A 47 -5.97 -8.92 -20.08
C ALA A 47 -5.11 -8.52 -18.87
N ALA A 48 -4.82 -9.48 -17.97
CA ALA A 48 -3.95 -9.27 -16.81
C ALA A 48 -2.53 -8.87 -17.23
N VAL A 49 -1.94 -9.58 -18.21
CA VAL A 49 -0.60 -9.24 -18.74
C VAL A 49 -0.59 -7.85 -19.39
N ARG A 50 -1.64 -7.47 -20.13
CA ARG A 50 -1.76 -6.12 -20.70
C ARG A 50 -1.90 -5.02 -19.63
N GLY A 51 -2.39 -5.36 -18.44
CA GLY A 51 -2.59 -4.44 -17.32
C GLY A 51 -1.31 -4.13 -16.53
N LEU A 52 -0.28 -4.97 -16.63
CA LEU A 52 0.96 -4.85 -15.84
C LEU A 52 1.65 -3.48 -15.86
N PRO A 53 1.73 -2.75 -17.00
CA PRO A 53 2.33 -1.42 -17.01
C PRO A 53 1.61 -0.42 -16.09
N GLY A 54 0.33 -0.64 -15.78
CA GLY A 54 -0.44 0.18 -14.84
C GLY A 54 0.06 0.07 -13.39
N LEU A 55 0.79 -0.99 -13.05
CA LEU A 55 1.35 -1.20 -11.72
C LEU A 55 2.64 -0.41 -11.47
N ALA A 56 3.25 0.20 -12.49
CA ALA A 56 4.56 0.84 -12.33
C ALA A 56 4.61 1.88 -11.19
N GLY A 57 3.50 2.55 -10.87
CA GLY A 57 3.42 3.50 -9.76
C GLY A 57 2.94 2.93 -8.41
N SER A 58 2.61 1.64 -8.35
CA SER A 58 1.98 1.05 -7.15
C SER A 58 2.98 0.79 -6.04
N ASP A 59 2.64 1.20 -4.82
CA ASP A 59 3.37 0.88 -3.59
C ASP A 59 2.57 -0.14 -2.72
N ALA A 60 1.53 -0.79 -3.28
CA ALA A 60 0.69 -1.74 -2.57
C ALA A 60 1.28 -3.16 -2.58
N THR A 61 1.28 -3.82 -1.41
CA THR A 61 1.77 -5.21 -1.27
C THR A 61 0.93 -6.22 -2.04
N ASP A 62 -0.37 -5.97 -2.15
CA ASP A 62 -1.31 -6.87 -2.83
C ASP A 62 -1.06 -6.89 -4.33
N ASP A 63 -0.72 -5.73 -4.93
CA ASP A 63 -0.30 -5.66 -6.33
C ASP A 63 1.02 -6.40 -6.57
N ALA A 64 1.96 -6.34 -5.62
CA ALA A 64 3.23 -7.06 -5.69
C ALA A 64 3.01 -8.58 -5.62
N ALA A 65 2.14 -9.03 -4.74
CA ALA A 65 1.77 -10.44 -4.62
C ALA A 65 1.02 -10.92 -5.88
N ALA A 66 0.10 -10.12 -6.39
CA ALA A 66 -0.65 -10.40 -7.62
C ALA A 66 0.28 -10.50 -8.85
N LEU A 67 1.28 -9.63 -8.97
CA LEU A 67 2.28 -9.72 -10.04
C LEU A 67 3.03 -11.07 -10.02
N VAL A 68 3.44 -11.52 -8.83
CA VAL A 68 4.16 -12.78 -8.65
C VAL A 68 3.24 -13.97 -8.93
N ASP A 69 2.01 -13.96 -8.44
CA ASP A 69 1.03 -15.01 -8.68
C ASP A 69 0.69 -15.12 -10.17
N LEU A 70 0.52 -13.99 -10.87
CA LEU A 70 0.37 -13.97 -12.33
C LEU A 70 1.58 -14.63 -13.02
N ALA A 71 2.81 -14.35 -12.58
CA ALA A 71 4.00 -14.95 -13.17
C ALA A 71 4.05 -16.47 -12.98
N VAL A 72 3.73 -16.96 -11.77
CA VAL A 72 3.66 -18.40 -11.48
C VAL A 72 2.63 -19.11 -12.38
N ARG A 73 1.46 -18.49 -12.56
CA ARG A 73 0.40 -19.01 -13.44
C ARG A 73 0.79 -18.96 -14.91
N ALA A 74 1.32 -17.82 -15.38
CA ALA A 74 1.70 -17.60 -16.76
C ALA A 74 2.86 -18.50 -17.22
N GLY A 75 3.73 -18.91 -16.30
CA GLY A 75 4.78 -19.91 -16.56
C GLY A 75 4.23 -21.27 -16.98
N GLN A 76 3.03 -21.64 -16.53
CA GLN A 76 2.37 -22.90 -16.91
C GLN A 76 1.82 -22.84 -18.35
N ASP A 77 1.32 -21.68 -18.76
CA ASP A 77 0.69 -21.45 -20.07
C ASP A 77 1.66 -20.90 -21.14
N ARG A 78 2.94 -20.72 -20.80
CA ARG A 78 4.01 -20.14 -21.66
C ARG A 78 3.61 -18.80 -22.29
N ILE A 79 3.12 -17.87 -21.49
CA ILE A 79 2.75 -16.55 -22.00
C ILE A 79 4.00 -15.74 -22.36
N GLY A 80 4.38 -15.85 -23.64
CA GLY A 80 4.84 -14.83 -24.58
C GLY A 80 5.84 -13.72 -24.18
N LEU A 81 6.56 -13.25 -25.20
CA LEU A 81 7.46 -12.07 -25.20
C LEU A 81 6.89 -10.80 -24.53
N ARG A 82 5.56 -10.67 -24.44
CA ARG A 82 4.89 -9.51 -23.82
C ARG A 82 5.06 -9.48 -22.32
N LEU A 83 4.98 -10.63 -21.64
CA LEU A 83 5.15 -10.71 -20.19
C LEU A 83 6.60 -10.36 -19.81
N ASP A 84 7.58 -10.91 -20.53
CA ASP A 84 8.99 -10.56 -20.35
C ASP A 84 9.24 -9.05 -20.53
N THR A 85 8.71 -8.46 -21.61
CA THR A 85 8.85 -7.01 -21.84
C THR A 85 8.22 -6.19 -20.72
N ALA A 86 7.01 -6.56 -20.27
CA ALA A 86 6.33 -5.85 -19.19
C ALA A 86 7.08 -5.97 -17.85
N LEU A 87 7.63 -7.15 -17.55
CA LEU A 87 8.45 -7.37 -16.36
C LEU A 87 9.78 -6.61 -16.44
N ASP A 88 10.44 -6.59 -17.60
CA ASP A 88 11.65 -5.79 -17.80
C ASP A 88 11.39 -4.30 -17.54
N ASP A 89 10.32 -3.75 -18.13
CA ASP A 89 9.92 -2.36 -17.92
C ASP A 89 9.61 -2.06 -16.45
N LEU A 90 8.93 -2.98 -15.74
CA LEU A 90 8.68 -2.85 -14.29
C LEU A 90 9.97 -2.90 -13.47
N THR A 91 10.95 -3.74 -13.82
CA THR A 91 12.25 -3.73 -13.12
C THR A 91 13.05 -2.44 -13.32
N ARG A 92 12.79 -1.69 -14.41
CA ARG A 92 13.50 -0.43 -14.72
C ARG A 92 12.75 0.82 -14.25
N SER A 93 11.42 0.81 -14.30
CA SER A 93 10.59 2.01 -14.13
C SER A 93 9.48 1.88 -13.08
N GLY A 94 9.31 0.70 -12.49
CA GLY A 94 8.37 0.48 -11.39
C GLY A 94 8.78 1.21 -10.11
N SER A 95 7.86 1.29 -9.15
CA SER A 95 8.16 1.64 -7.76
C SER A 95 9.20 0.67 -7.20
N ALA A 96 9.87 1.06 -6.11
CA ALA A 96 10.83 0.17 -5.44
C ALA A 96 10.22 -1.20 -5.09
N LEU A 97 8.94 -1.22 -4.67
CA LEU A 97 8.23 -2.45 -4.37
C LEU A 97 8.00 -3.29 -5.65
N MET A 98 7.51 -2.67 -6.72
CA MET A 98 7.27 -3.39 -7.98
C MET A 98 8.55 -3.85 -8.66
N GLN A 99 9.65 -3.11 -8.53
CA GLN A 99 10.97 -3.52 -9.04
C GLN A 99 11.43 -4.82 -8.39
N GLY A 100 11.28 -4.94 -7.07
CA GLY A 100 11.58 -6.16 -6.33
C GLY A 100 10.71 -7.33 -6.79
N ALA A 101 9.39 -7.14 -6.85
CA ALA A 101 8.43 -8.17 -7.26
C ALA A 101 8.62 -8.60 -8.73
N ALA A 102 8.87 -7.66 -9.64
CA ALA A 102 9.15 -7.95 -11.03
C ALA A 102 10.46 -8.72 -11.21
N LEU A 103 11.51 -8.38 -10.45
CA LEU A 103 12.76 -9.14 -10.48
C LEU A 103 12.53 -10.58 -9.99
N ALA A 104 11.74 -10.75 -8.94
CA ALA A 104 11.36 -12.07 -8.43
C ALA A 104 10.60 -12.90 -9.47
N ALA A 105 9.60 -12.30 -10.13
CA ALA A 105 8.84 -12.92 -11.21
C ALA A 105 9.72 -13.34 -12.40
N ARG A 106 10.70 -12.51 -12.78
CA ARG A 106 11.66 -12.86 -13.86
C ARG A 106 12.49 -14.08 -13.51
N VAL A 107 12.91 -14.23 -12.25
CA VAL A 107 13.66 -15.41 -11.79
C VAL A 107 12.76 -16.66 -11.79
N LEU A 108 11.52 -16.55 -11.31
CA LEU A 108 10.56 -17.67 -11.34
C LEU A 108 10.24 -18.16 -12.76
N LEU A 109 10.30 -17.27 -13.74
CA LEU A 109 10.08 -17.57 -15.15
C LEU A 109 11.36 -17.97 -15.91
N ASP A 110 12.50 -18.11 -15.21
CA ASP A 110 13.81 -18.41 -15.80
C ASP A 110 14.26 -17.37 -16.87
N LEU A 111 13.77 -16.12 -16.74
CA LEU A 111 14.13 -14.98 -17.60
C LEU A 111 15.37 -14.23 -17.08
N THR A 112 15.83 -14.55 -15.87
CA THR A 112 16.99 -13.94 -15.21
C THR A 112 17.62 -14.97 -14.27
N ASP A 113 18.95 -15.07 -14.30
CA ASP A 113 19.68 -16.03 -13.48
C ASP A 113 19.83 -15.59 -12.01
N LEU A 114 20.11 -16.55 -11.13
CA LEU A 114 20.27 -16.31 -9.69
C LEU A 114 21.50 -15.44 -9.38
N ALA A 115 22.55 -15.50 -10.21
CA ALA A 115 23.75 -14.69 -10.04
C ALA A 115 23.48 -13.19 -10.25
N SER A 116 22.66 -12.84 -11.25
CA SER A 116 22.23 -11.47 -11.52
C SER A 116 21.31 -10.95 -10.42
N LEU A 117 20.38 -11.79 -9.94
CA LEU A 117 19.57 -11.47 -8.76
C LEU A 117 20.46 -11.12 -7.57
N GLY A 118 21.44 -11.97 -7.29
CA GLY A 118 22.35 -11.78 -6.17
C GLY A 118 23.17 -10.50 -6.24
N THR A 119 23.67 -10.19 -7.44
CA THR A 119 24.43 -8.95 -7.68
C THR A 119 23.56 -7.71 -7.46
N ARG A 120 22.31 -7.73 -7.92
CA ARG A 120 21.35 -6.62 -7.69
C ARG A 120 21.04 -6.44 -6.21
N VAL A 121 20.71 -7.53 -5.51
CA VAL A 121 20.39 -7.50 -4.08
C VAL A 121 21.58 -6.99 -3.26
N ALA A 122 22.80 -7.45 -3.56
CA ALA A 122 24.00 -6.96 -2.90
C ALA A 122 24.19 -5.45 -3.14
N GLY A 123 23.98 -4.98 -4.37
CA GLY A 123 24.03 -3.55 -4.71
C GLY A 123 23.00 -2.72 -3.95
N TRP A 124 21.78 -3.24 -3.74
CA TRP A 124 20.75 -2.55 -2.95
C TRP A 124 21.18 -2.37 -1.49
N ILE A 125 21.72 -3.42 -0.88
CA ILE A 125 22.20 -3.39 0.52
C ILE A 125 23.35 -2.38 0.65
N ASP A 126 24.27 -2.37 -0.32
CA ASP A 126 25.45 -1.51 -0.29
C ASP A 126 25.10 -0.04 -0.44
N ALA A 127 24.16 0.28 -1.33
CA ALA A 127 23.68 1.63 -1.57
C ALA A 127 22.86 2.21 -0.40
N ALA A 128 22.39 1.38 0.53
CA ALA A 128 21.50 1.77 1.64
C ALA A 128 22.23 2.48 2.80
N THR A 129 23.00 3.53 2.50
CA THR A 129 23.77 4.30 3.50
C THR A 129 22.99 5.46 4.12
N GLY A 130 22.02 6.01 3.38
CA GLY A 130 21.18 7.12 3.83
C GLY A 130 19.71 6.74 4.09
N PRO A 131 18.91 7.65 4.68
CA PRO A 131 17.50 7.42 5.02
C PRO A 131 16.65 7.03 3.80
N ASP A 132 16.76 7.78 2.70
CA ASP A 132 16.02 7.47 1.47
C ASP A 132 16.44 6.14 0.85
N ALA A 133 17.74 5.84 0.91
CA ALA A 133 18.28 4.61 0.35
C ALA A 133 17.89 3.37 1.19
N ARG A 134 17.81 3.50 2.52
CA ARG A 134 17.28 2.47 3.43
C ARG A 134 15.80 2.20 3.19
N ARG A 135 15.00 3.26 3.02
CA ARG A 135 13.58 3.12 2.64
C ARG A 135 13.42 2.43 1.27
N HIS A 136 14.27 2.79 0.31
CA HIS A 136 14.29 2.17 -1.00
C HIS A 136 14.64 0.67 -0.91
N LEU A 137 15.68 0.31 -0.15
CA LEU A 137 16.07 -1.07 0.13
C LEU A 137 14.92 -1.88 0.75
N GLN A 138 14.26 -1.34 1.78
CA GLN A 138 13.15 -2.00 2.45
C GLN A 138 12.05 -2.38 1.45
N ARG A 139 11.67 -1.46 0.56
CA ARG A 139 10.63 -1.71 -0.45
C ARG A 139 11.08 -2.72 -1.51
N LEU A 140 12.32 -2.61 -2.00
CA LEU A 140 12.88 -3.58 -2.94
C LEU A 140 12.88 -5.00 -2.37
N LEU A 141 13.32 -5.15 -1.12
CA LEU A 141 13.31 -6.44 -0.42
C LEU A 141 11.89 -6.93 -0.15
N GLY A 142 10.99 -6.06 0.30
CA GLY A 142 9.59 -6.41 0.51
C GLY A 142 8.93 -6.95 -0.76
N GLY A 143 9.19 -6.30 -1.91
CA GLY A 143 8.71 -6.74 -3.22
C GLY A 143 9.35 -8.03 -3.68
N LEU A 144 10.65 -8.21 -3.49
CA LEU A 144 11.33 -9.47 -3.82
C LEU A 144 10.78 -10.64 -2.98
N LEU A 145 10.51 -10.39 -1.69
CA LEU A 145 10.11 -11.39 -0.72
C LEU A 145 8.61 -11.73 -0.76
N THR A 146 7.77 -10.99 -1.49
CA THR A 146 6.41 -11.49 -1.81
C THR A 146 6.46 -12.82 -2.56
N ALA A 147 7.52 -13.04 -3.36
CA ALA A 147 7.79 -14.29 -4.05
C ALA A 147 8.62 -15.29 -3.22
N ALA A 148 8.91 -15.03 -1.95
CA ALA A 148 9.84 -15.87 -1.18
C ALA A 148 9.40 -17.33 -1.12
N HIS A 149 8.09 -17.60 -0.98
CA HIS A 149 7.58 -18.96 -0.94
C HIS A 149 7.80 -19.73 -2.27
N PRO A 150 7.32 -19.24 -3.43
CA PRO A 150 7.59 -19.91 -4.70
C PRO A 150 9.08 -19.92 -5.07
N LEU A 151 9.85 -18.87 -4.72
CA LEU A 151 11.30 -18.85 -4.96
C LEU A 151 12.02 -19.93 -4.14
N LEU A 152 11.70 -20.08 -2.85
CA LEU A 152 12.32 -21.10 -2.00
C LEU A 152 11.95 -22.53 -2.43
N GLN A 153 10.75 -22.73 -2.99
CA GLN A 153 10.33 -24.03 -3.52
C GLN A 153 11.00 -24.38 -4.85
N SER A 154 11.16 -23.40 -5.75
CA SER A 154 11.68 -23.61 -7.10
C SER A 154 13.21 -23.48 -7.19
N ALA A 155 13.79 -22.56 -6.42
CA ALA A 155 15.20 -22.20 -6.43
C ALA A 155 15.70 -21.89 -5.00
N PRO A 156 15.98 -22.92 -4.17
CA PRO A 156 16.39 -22.74 -2.78
C PRO A 156 17.64 -21.86 -2.61
N ALA A 157 18.54 -21.89 -3.60
CA ALA A 157 19.77 -21.09 -3.64
C ALA A 157 19.55 -19.61 -4.01
N ALA A 158 18.32 -19.19 -4.33
CA ALA A 158 18.04 -17.82 -4.75
C ALA A 158 18.36 -16.76 -3.68
N LEU A 159 18.33 -17.16 -2.41
CA LEU A 159 18.67 -16.28 -1.29
C LEU A 159 20.15 -16.34 -0.89
N ASP A 160 20.95 -17.27 -1.41
CA ASP A 160 22.37 -17.40 -1.05
C ASP A 160 23.17 -16.10 -1.23
N PRO A 161 22.99 -15.34 -2.31
CA PRO A 161 23.73 -14.09 -2.45
C PRO A 161 23.35 -13.02 -1.41
N LEU A 162 22.08 -13.00 -0.99
CA LEU A 162 21.60 -12.12 0.07
C LEU A 162 22.23 -12.55 1.40
N LEU A 163 22.21 -13.85 1.67
CA LEU A 163 22.83 -14.46 2.84
C LEU A 163 24.32 -14.11 2.95
N ASP A 164 25.07 -14.36 1.89
CA ASP A 164 26.51 -14.11 1.82
C ASP A 164 26.84 -12.61 1.93
N ARG A 165 25.93 -11.73 1.49
CA ARG A 165 26.15 -10.29 1.62
C ARG A 165 25.94 -9.81 3.06
N VAL A 166 24.87 -10.25 3.72
CA VAL A 166 24.58 -9.91 5.13
C VAL A 166 25.69 -10.39 6.06
N GLU A 167 26.28 -11.55 5.76
CA GLU A 167 27.41 -12.10 6.52
C GLU A 167 28.70 -11.27 6.37
N ARG A 168 28.91 -10.63 5.21
CA ARG A 168 30.11 -9.84 4.91
C ARG A 168 30.07 -8.40 5.42
N LEU A 169 28.91 -7.90 5.86
CA LEU A 169 28.80 -6.56 6.45
C LEU A 169 29.61 -6.46 7.75
N THR A 170 30.13 -5.28 8.06
CA THR A 170 30.63 -5.01 9.41
C THR A 170 29.45 -4.82 10.37
N ASP A 171 29.66 -5.01 11.68
CA ASP A 171 28.58 -4.85 12.66
C ASP A 171 27.92 -3.46 12.65
N PRO A 172 28.66 -2.34 12.58
CA PRO A 172 28.04 -1.02 12.46
C PRO A 172 27.22 -0.86 11.18
N GLU A 173 27.74 -1.32 10.03
CA GLU A 173 27.04 -1.25 8.76
C GLU A 173 25.77 -2.10 8.74
N PHE A 174 25.79 -3.25 9.43
CA PHE A 174 24.65 -4.11 9.59
C PHE A 174 23.59 -3.47 10.49
N LEU A 175 23.99 -2.96 11.67
CA LEU A 175 23.07 -2.34 12.63
C LEU A 175 22.40 -1.08 12.06
N ASP A 176 23.13 -0.26 11.29
CA ASP A 176 22.56 0.92 10.61
C ASP A 176 21.48 0.54 9.57
N ARG A 177 21.63 -0.64 8.93
CA ARG A 177 20.69 -1.14 7.92
C ARG A 177 19.63 -2.07 8.51
N LEU A 178 19.80 -2.51 9.76
CA LEU A 178 18.97 -3.53 10.39
C LEU A 178 17.47 -3.19 10.35
N PRO A 179 17.01 -1.96 10.66
CA PRO A 179 15.58 -1.64 10.60
C PRO A 179 14.99 -1.77 9.19
N ALA A 180 15.73 -1.38 8.16
CA ALA A 180 15.31 -1.49 6.76
C ALA A 180 15.34 -2.93 6.25
N LEU A 181 16.40 -3.69 6.62
CA LEU A 181 16.50 -5.11 6.34
C LEU A 181 15.33 -5.85 6.99
N ARG A 182 15.12 -5.67 8.29
CA ARG A 182 14.02 -6.28 9.03
C ARG A 182 12.65 -5.91 8.47
N GLY A 183 12.45 -4.64 8.13
CA GLY A 183 11.21 -4.18 7.49
C GLY A 183 10.96 -4.78 6.11
N GLY A 184 12.00 -5.16 5.36
CA GLY A 184 11.85 -5.86 4.09
C GLY A 184 11.35 -7.30 4.28
N PHE A 185 11.78 -7.96 5.35
CA PHE A 185 11.37 -9.33 5.69
C PHE A 185 10.04 -9.41 6.44
N ASP A 186 9.45 -8.27 6.82
CA ASP A 186 8.18 -8.24 7.54
C ASP A 186 6.98 -8.69 6.68
N VAL A 187 7.12 -8.63 5.35
CA VAL A 187 6.17 -9.20 4.37
C VAL A 187 5.99 -10.72 4.58
N LEU A 188 6.98 -11.39 5.19
CA LEU A 188 6.91 -12.81 5.50
C LEU A 188 6.12 -13.05 6.79
N THR A 189 5.25 -14.07 6.75
CA THR A 189 4.56 -14.55 7.95
C THR A 189 5.55 -15.00 9.02
N PRO A 190 5.17 -14.94 10.32
CA PRO A 190 6.02 -15.44 11.40
C PRO A 190 6.58 -16.84 11.17
N ALA A 191 5.73 -17.75 10.65
CA ALA A 191 6.13 -19.11 10.33
C ALA A 191 7.11 -19.19 9.15
N ALA A 192 6.96 -18.33 8.13
CA ALA A 192 7.89 -18.26 7.01
C ALA A 192 9.27 -17.73 7.46
N ARG A 193 9.30 -16.73 8.35
CA ARG A 193 10.53 -16.21 8.97
C ARG A 193 11.24 -17.29 9.78
N GLU A 194 10.51 -18.08 10.57
CA GLU A 194 11.10 -19.18 11.36
C GLU A 194 11.68 -20.28 10.47
N ARG A 195 10.95 -20.67 9.41
CA ARG A 195 11.47 -21.65 8.43
C ARG A 195 12.73 -21.16 7.74
N LEU A 196 12.77 -19.88 7.36
CA LEU A 196 13.96 -19.29 6.75
C LEU A 196 15.12 -19.30 7.74
N LEU A 197 14.91 -18.88 9.00
CA LEU A 197 15.94 -18.93 10.03
C LEU A 197 16.48 -20.36 10.22
N HIS A 198 15.61 -21.37 10.14
CA HIS A 198 16.01 -22.77 10.22
C HIS A 198 16.95 -23.17 9.08
N THR A 199 16.62 -22.85 7.82
CA THR A 199 17.48 -23.12 6.65
C THR A 199 18.84 -22.42 6.79
N VAL A 200 18.86 -21.17 7.26
CA VAL A 200 20.09 -20.41 7.45
C VAL A 200 20.96 -20.99 8.57
N ALA A 201 20.35 -21.41 9.68
CA ALA A 201 21.06 -22.02 10.80
C ALA A 201 21.70 -23.36 10.43
N GLU A 202 21.05 -24.17 9.59
CA GLU A 202 21.64 -25.40 9.03
C GLU A 202 22.84 -25.09 8.15
N ARG A 203 22.71 -24.12 7.24
CA ARG A 203 23.79 -23.68 6.34
C ARG A 203 25.02 -23.17 7.09
N LEU A 204 24.80 -22.40 8.16
CA LEU A 204 25.85 -21.82 8.99
C LEU A 204 26.49 -22.83 9.97
N GLY A 205 25.95 -24.05 10.07
CA GLY A 205 26.41 -25.05 11.05
C GLY A 205 26.17 -24.65 12.51
N ASP A 206 25.27 -23.68 12.76
CA ASP A 206 24.96 -23.15 14.09
C ASP A 206 24.07 -24.11 14.91
N ARG A 207 23.51 -25.13 14.26
CA ARG A 207 23.02 -26.34 14.91
C ARG A 207 23.92 -27.52 14.53
N LEU A 208 24.49 -28.16 15.54
CA LEU A 208 24.88 -29.56 15.40
C LEU A 208 23.59 -30.36 15.20
N ASP A 209 23.39 -30.91 14.01
CA ASP A 209 22.32 -31.86 13.79
C ASP A 209 22.64 -33.12 14.62
N LEU A 210 21.93 -33.26 15.75
CA LEU A 210 22.02 -34.44 16.61
C LEU A 210 21.12 -35.58 16.11
N ALA A 211 20.38 -35.38 15.01
CA ALA A 211 19.63 -36.44 14.37
C ALA A 211 20.60 -37.32 13.55
N LEU A 212 21.04 -38.41 14.17
CA LEU A 212 21.74 -39.46 13.45
C LEU A 212 20.77 -40.05 12.41
N SER A 213 21.15 -40.01 11.13
CA SER A 213 20.41 -40.63 10.01
C SER A 213 20.52 -42.16 10.04
N ALA A 214 20.10 -42.77 11.14
CA ALA A 214 20.10 -44.21 11.35
C ALA A 214 18.72 -44.67 11.86
N PRO A 215 18.27 -45.89 11.49
CA PRO A 215 17.02 -46.45 12.00
C PRO A 215 17.01 -46.47 13.55
N PRO A 216 15.86 -46.25 14.19
CA PRO A 216 15.74 -46.23 15.66
C PRO A 216 16.31 -47.49 16.32
N GLU A 217 16.18 -48.64 15.67
CA GLU A 217 16.68 -49.93 16.16
C GLU A 217 18.22 -49.98 16.15
N LEU A 218 18.85 -49.33 15.18
CA LEU A 218 20.31 -49.25 15.07
C LEU A 218 20.87 -48.30 16.12
N LEU A 219 20.20 -47.17 16.35
CA LEU A 219 20.54 -46.22 17.41
C LEU A 219 20.44 -46.85 18.79
N ALA A 220 19.38 -47.62 19.05
CA ALA A 220 19.23 -48.36 20.31
C ALA A 220 20.37 -49.37 20.52
N ARG A 221 20.83 -50.03 19.44
CA ARG A 221 21.96 -50.97 19.49
C ARG A 221 23.28 -50.26 19.78
N TRP A 222 23.54 -49.11 19.16
CA TRP A 222 24.74 -48.32 19.44
C TRP A 222 24.74 -47.80 20.87
N ALA A 223 23.63 -47.25 21.35
CA ALA A 223 23.49 -46.80 22.73
C ALA A 223 23.71 -47.94 23.75
N ALA A 224 23.20 -49.15 23.46
CA ALA A 224 23.45 -50.32 24.30
C ALA A 224 24.91 -50.76 24.28
N ALA A 225 25.58 -50.70 23.13
CA ALA A 225 27.01 -51.02 22.99
C ALA A 225 27.88 -50.00 23.74
N ASP A 226 27.57 -48.71 23.64
CA ASP A 226 28.28 -47.64 24.35
C ASP A 226 28.09 -47.76 25.87
N ALA A 227 26.87 -48.07 26.33
CA ALA A 227 26.59 -48.32 27.75
C ALA A 227 27.37 -49.55 28.28
N ALA A 228 27.44 -50.62 27.49
CA ALA A 228 28.23 -51.81 27.84
C ALA A 228 29.74 -51.51 27.85
N GLY A 229 30.23 -50.72 26.89
CA GLY A 229 31.61 -50.25 26.86
C GLY A 229 31.96 -49.38 28.07
N ARG A 230 31.09 -48.43 28.43
CA ARG A 230 31.23 -47.61 29.63
C ARG A 230 31.28 -48.48 30.89
N ALA A 231 30.37 -49.44 31.03
CA ALA A 231 30.36 -50.36 32.16
C ALA A 231 31.65 -51.20 32.26
N ALA A 232 32.18 -51.67 31.12
CA ALA A 232 33.42 -52.45 31.08
C ALA A 232 34.67 -51.61 31.44
N LEU A 233 34.68 -50.34 31.04
CA LEU A 233 35.74 -49.39 31.39
C LEU A 233 35.71 -49.02 32.89
N LEU A 234 34.51 -48.76 33.43
CA LEU A 234 34.31 -48.53 34.87
C LEU A 234 34.71 -49.74 35.71
N ALA A 235 34.41 -50.96 35.25
CA ALA A 235 34.81 -52.19 35.93
C ALA A 235 36.33 -52.44 35.94
N ARG A 236 37.11 -51.68 35.17
CA ARG A 236 38.57 -51.74 35.09
C ARG A 236 39.27 -50.53 35.68
N ASP A 237 38.54 -49.68 36.40
CA ASP A 237 39.04 -48.41 36.97
C ASP A 237 39.70 -47.49 35.93
N ILE A 238 39.30 -47.60 34.65
CA ILE A 238 39.78 -46.71 33.60
C ILE A 238 38.96 -45.42 33.67
N PRO A 239 39.57 -44.26 33.93
CA PRO A 239 38.84 -43.01 34.09
C PRO A 239 38.19 -42.61 32.76
N ILE A 240 36.87 -42.45 32.80
CA ILE A 240 36.07 -41.92 31.70
C ILE A 240 35.69 -40.49 32.12
N PRO A 241 35.89 -39.47 31.27
CA PRO A 241 35.39 -38.13 31.56
C PRO A 241 33.88 -38.19 31.78
N ASP A 242 33.39 -37.73 32.93
CA ASP A 242 31.96 -37.59 33.13
C ASP A 242 31.40 -36.59 32.12
N PRO A 243 30.22 -36.86 31.53
CA PRO A 243 29.54 -35.83 30.77
C PRO A 243 29.31 -34.62 31.71
N PRO A 244 29.42 -33.38 31.21
CA PRO A 244 29.14 -32.21 32.02
C PRO A 244 27.76 -32.36 32.67
N ALA A 245 27.65 -32.03 33.96
CA ALA A 245 26.51 -32.33 34.82
C ALA A 245 25.15 -31.76 34.33
N ASP A 246 25.15 -30.92 33.30
CA ASP A 246 23.95 -30.33 32.70
C ASP A 246 23.16 -31.27 31.77
N ALA A 247 23.63 -32.49 31.49
CA ALA A 247 22.98 -33.41 30.55
C ALA A 247 21.90 -34.33 31.17
N ALA A 248 21.62 -34.22 32.48
CA ALA A 248 20.63 -35.07 33.18
C ALA A 248 19.25 -34.39 33.42
N GLY A 249 18.97 -33.27 32.74
CA GLY A 249 17.62 -32.70 32.64
C GLY A 249 16.94 -33.15 31.34
N GLY A 250 15.64 -33.44 31.37
CA GLY A 250 14.82 -33.68 30.17
C GLY A 250 14.87 -32.51 29.16
N PRO A 251 14.12 -32.55 28.04
CA PRO A 251 14.31 -31.62 26.92
C PRO A 251 13.90 -30.20 27.30
N THR A 252 14.80 -29.47 27.92
CA THR A 252 14.72 -28.04 28.24
C THR A 252 16.12 -27.48 28.18
N GLY A 253 16.38 -26.58 27.23
CA GLY A 253 17.60 -25.77 27.19
C GLY A 253 18.65 -26.27 26.21
N GLY A 254 18.75 -25.58 25.06
CA GLY A 254 19.81 -25.82 24.09
C GLY A 254 21.19 -25.56 24.70
N ALA A 255 22.09 -26.55 24.58
CA ALA A 255 23.48 -26.42 24.97
C ALA A 255 24.16 -25.33 24.14
N ASN A 256 24.31 -24.17 24.79
CA ASN A 256 25.10 -23.04 24.36
C ASN A 256 26.57 -23.46 24.34
N ARG A 257 27.07 -23.87 23.17
CA ARG A 257 28.51 -23.91 22.95
C ARG A 257 28.92 -22.47 22.66
N ALA A 258 29.16 -21.73 23.75
CA ALA A 258 29.66 -20.37 23.68
C ALA A 258 30.90 -20.34 22.76
N ALA A 259 30.71 -19.71 21.59
CA ALA A 259 31.82 -19.29 20.76
C ALA A 259 32.77 -18.44 21.64
N PRO A 260 34.09 -18.45 21.38
CA PRO A 260 35.00 -17.57 22.09
C PRO A 260 34.50 -16.13 22.00
N PRO A 261 34.76 -15.27 23.00
CA PRO A 261 34.26 -13.90 23.03
C PRO A 261 34.94 -13.08 21.93
N GLY A 262 34.43 -13.20 20.72
CA GLY A 262 34.57 -12.19 19.68
C GLY A 262 33.57 -11.10 20.01
N THR A 263 34.04 -9.87 20.14
CA THR A 263 33.26 -8.65 20.41
C THR A 263 32.37 -8.24 19.22
N GLY A 264 31.79 -9.20 18.50
CA GLY A 264 30.99 -8.94 17.31
C GLY A 264 29.84 -9.94 17.11
N LEU A 265 28.85 -9.53 16.34
CA LEU A 265 27.64 -10.31 16.07
C LEU A 265 27.99 -11.52 15.18
N ALA A 266 27.75 -12.73 15.69
CA ALA A 266 27.88 -13.93 14.87
C ALA A 266 26.90 -13.89 13.68
N PRO A 267 27.23 -14.51 12.53
CA PRO A 267 26.34 -14.60 11.38
C PRO A 267 24.91 -15.04 11.72
N ALA A 268 24.76 -16.06 12.57
CA ALA A 268 23.46 -16.55 13.00
C ALA A 268 22.68 -15.53 13.86
N ASP A 269 23.37 -14.73 14.67
CA ASP A 269 22.75 -13.68 15.49
C ASP A 269 22.26 -12.51 14.65
N ARG A 270 22.98 -12.16 13.57
CA ARG A 270 22.50 -11.18 12.58
C ARG A 270 21.20 -11.63 11.94
N TRP A 271 21.09 -12.92 11.60
CA TRP A 271 19.88 -13.50 11.04
C TRP A 271 18.72 -13.56 12.04
N ARG A 272 19.00 -13.84 13.32
CA ARG A 272 18.01 -13.73 14.40
C ARG A 272 17.48 -12.30 14.55
N LEU A 273 18.36 -11.30 14.52
CA LEU A 273 18.01 -9.88 14.58
C LEU A 273 17.18 -9.44 13.36
N LEU A 274 17.62 -9.80 12.16
CA LEU A 274 16.97 -9.44 10.90
C LEU A 274 15.58 -10.05 10.78
N LEU A 275 15.42 -11.32 11.15
CA LEU A 275 14.13 -12.03 11.07
C LEU A 275 13.23 -11.77 12.30
N GLY A 276 13.78 -11.23 13.38
CA GLY A 276 13.06 -11.03 14.64
C GLY A 276 12.61 -12.35 15.26
N ARG A 277 13.50 -13.35 15.30
CA ARG A 277 13.20 -14.71 15.77
C ARG A 277 14.26 -15.21 16.74
N GLN A 278 13.84 -16.05 17.68
CA GLN A 278 14.69 -16.65 18.72
C GLN A 278 15.50 -15.61 19.55
N PRO A 279 14.87 -14.55 20.10
CA PRO A 279 15.58 -13.49 20.84
C PRO A 279 16.28 -14.01 22.12
N ASP A 280 15.83 -15.14 22.67
CA ASP A 280 16.45 -15.79 23.83
C ASP A 280 17.85 -16.36 23.54
N ARG A 281 18.12 -16.67 22.25
CA ARG A 281 19.42 -17.19 21.80
C ARG A 281 20.41 -16.09 21.45
N LEU A 282 19.98 -14.83 21.44
CA LEU A 282 20.86 -13.69 21.20
C LEU A 282 21.72 -13.40 22.44
N PRO A 283 22.97 -12.92 22.23
CA PRO A 283 23.77 -12.30 23.28
C PRO A 283 23.01 -11.17 24.00
N ALA A 284 23.35 -10.90 25.26
CA ALA A 284 22.65 -9.91 26.07
C ALA A 284 22.63 -8.50 25.43
N ASP A 285 23.74 -8.10 24.80
CA ASP A 285 23.86 -6.80 24.13
C ASP A 285 23.00 -6.74 22.86
N ALA A 286 22.95 -7.82 22.08
CA ALA A 286 22.13 -7.94 20.87
C ALA A 286 20.62 -7.97 21.17
N ARG A 287 20.22 -8.48 22.34
CA ARG A 287 18.81 -8.60 22.74
C ARG A 287 18.11 -7.24 22.87
N ARG A 288 18.85 -6.17 23.20
CA ARG A 288 18.31 -4.80 23.26
C ARG A 288 17.87 -4.31 21.88
N TYR A 289 18.69 -4.54 20.86
CA TYR A 289 18.36 -4.23 19.46
C TYR A 289 17.14 -5.01 18.97
N ALA A 290 17.04 -6.29 19.33
CA ALA A 290 15.87 -7.11 19.01
C ALA A 290 14.60 -6.52 19.62
N ARG A 291 14.59 -6.28 20.93
CA ARG A 291 13.45 -5.72 21.67
C ARG A 291 13.01 -4.38 21.10
N ALA A 292 13.94 -3.46 20.86
CA ALA A 292 13.63 -2.13 20.34
C ALA A 292 12.92 -2.20 18.98
N LEU A 293 13.25 -3.18 18.13
CA LEU A 293 12.62 -3.37 16.82
C LEU A 293 11.39 -4.30 16.85
N ASP A 294 11.27 -5.18 17.85
CA ASP A 294 10.08 -6.01 18.08
C ASP A 294 8.85 -5.15 18.37
N GLU A 295 9.03 -3.97 18.98
CA GLU A 295 7.98 -2.97 19.17
C GLU A 295 7.35 -2.47 17.88
N LEU A 296 8.10 -2.48 16.76
CA LEU A 296 7.61 -2.06 15.44
C LEU A 296 7.22 -3.26 14.57
N TYR A 297 7.97 -4.36 14.64
CA TYR A 297 7.89 -5.49 13.69
C TYR A 297 7.50 -6.83 14.34
N GLY A 298 7.27 -6.87 15.64
CA GLY A 298 7.01 -8.09 16.43
C GLY A 298 5.54 -8.54 16.41
N ALA A 299 4.60 -7.60 16.27
CA ALA A 299 3.18 -7.89 16.10
C ALA A 299 2.90 -8.25 14.63
N GLY A 300 3.25 -9.48 14.23
CA GLY A 300 2.97 -9.96 12.89
C GLY A 300 1.47 -9.90 12.56
N ARG A 301 1.08 -9.09 11.57
CA ARG A 301 -0.24 -9.18 10.93
C ARG A 301 -0.26 -10.45 10.07
N GLY A 302 -0.73 -11.55 10.64
CA GLY A 302 -0.86 -12.83 9.95
C GLY A 302 -1.99 -13.67 10.55
N GLU A 303 -2.74 -14.31 9.66
CA GLU A 303 -3.94 -15.13 9.90
C GLU A 303 -3.81 -16.01 11.15
N GLY A 304 -4.67 -15.74 12.15
CA GLY A 304 -4.71 -16.46 13.43
C GLY A 304 -4.81 -15.58 14.68
N GLY A 305 -4.67 -14.26 14.54
CA GLY A 305 -4.98 -13.30 15.60
C GLY A 305 -6.48 -13.19 15.83
N ILE A 306 -7.07 -14.18 16.50
CA ILE A 306 -8.34 -13.96 17.19
C ILE A 306 -8.14 -12.78 18.14
N ASP A 307 -9.01 -11.79 17.93
CA ASP A 307 -9.21 -10.59 18.71
C ASP A 307 -9.55 -10.97 20.16
N LEU A 308 -8.51 -11.30 20.95
CA LEU A 308 -8.59 -11.38 22.40
C LEU A 308 -8.13 -10.03 22.93
N GLY A 309 -9.08 -9.10 22.95
CA GLY A 309 -8.90 -7.80 23.57
C GLY A 309 -8.33 -7.92 24.98
N HIS A 310 -7.37 -7.05 25.29
CA HIS A 310 -7.15 -6.44 26.60
C HIS A 310 -7.47 -7.32 27.84
N ALA A 311 -7.02 -8.57 27.82
CA ALA A 311 -7.12 -9.45 28.98
C ALA A 311 -5.81 -9.37 29.74
N ALA A 312 -5.86 -8.65 30.86
CA ALA A 312 -4.91 -8.75 31.95
C ALA A 312 -4.70 -10.23 32.32
N GLY A 313 -3.61 -10.82 31.83
CA GLY A 313 -3.13 -12.15 32.19
C GLY A 313 -1.69 -12.01 32.66
N GLY A 314 -1.44 -12.36 33.94
CA GLY A 314 -0.15 -12.17 34.59
C GLY A 314 0.99 -12.98 33.96
N GLY A 315 1.73 -12.35 33.06
CA GLY A 315 3.10 -12.72 32.70
C GLY A 315 4.07 -11.79 33.41
N GLN A 316 5.18 -12.32 33.92
CA GLN A 316 6.28 -11.54 34.52
C GLN A 316 7.11 -10.80 33.45
N GLU A 317 6.46 -10.25 32.43
CA GLU A 317 7.11 -9.42 31.43
C GLU A 317 7.11 -7.97 31.91
N ALA A 318 8.25 -7.28 31.71
CA ALA A 318 8.41 -5.89 32.11
C ALA A 318 7.34 -5.03 31.42
N ALA A 319 6.76 -4.09 32.17
CA ALA A 319 5.83 -3.12 31.62
C ALA A 319 6.39 -2.49 30.33
N PHE A 320 5.55 -2.42 29.30
CA PHE A 320 5.92 -1.84 28.01
C PHE A 320 6.47 -0.41 28.21
N PRO A 321 7.62 -0.07 27.62
CA PRO A 321 8.20 1.25 27.76
C PRO A 321 7.28 2.32 27.17
N THR A 322 7.28 3.52 27.75
CA THR A 322 6.57 4.66 27.17
C THR A 322 7.20 5.05 25.82
N ALA A 323 6.43 5.68 24.92
CA ALA A 323 6.93 6.10 23.62
C ALA A 323 8.22 6.93 23.69
N ARG A 324 8.37 7.73 24.76
CA ARG A 324 9.57 8.52 25.03
C ARG A 324 10.76 7.65 25.45
N GLU A 325 10.56 6.72 26.37
CA GLU A 325 11.62 5.77 26.77
C GLU A 325 12.09 4.91 25.60
N TRP A 326 11.15 4.50 24.74
CA TRP A 326 11.47 3.79 23.51
C TRP A 326 12.25 4.66 22.51
N ALA A 327 11.86 5.92 22.33
CA ALA A 327 12.57 6.86 21.46
C ALA A 327 14.00 7.17 21.95
N ASP A 328 14.19 7.30 23.27
CA ASP A 328 15.50 7.49 23.89
C ASP A 328 16.37 6.22 23.74
N GLU A 329 15.77 5.02 23.87
CA GLU A 329 16.45 3.75 23.65
C GLU A 329 16.87 3.57 22.17
N LEU A 330 16.01 3.94 21.22
CA LEU A 330 16.35 3.93 19.80
C LEU A 330 17.50 4.88 19.47
N GLU A 331 17.51 6.08 20.06
CA GLU A 331 18.61 7.03 19.87
C GLU A 331 19.93 6.49 20.43
N ALA A 332 19.89 5.87 21.62
CA ALA A 332 21.08 5.29 22.24
C ALA A 332 21.64 4.09 21.45
N LEU A 333 20.77 3.30 20.81
CA LEU A 333 21.15 2.08 20.10
C LEU A 333 21.53 2.33 18.63
N PHE A 334 20.80 3.19 17.91
CA PHE A 334 20.94 3.38 16.47
C PHE A 334 21.26 4.83 16.05
N GLY A 335 21.30 5.77 17.00
CA GLY A 335 21.50 7.20 16.73
C GLY A 335 20.25 7.90 16.21
N THR A 336 20.32 9.24 16.16
CA THR A 336 19.18 10.12 15.88
C THR A 336 18.56 9.87 14.50
N THR A 337 19.37 9.64 13.46
CA THR A 337 18.85 9.44 12.09
C THR A 337 17.94 8.20 11.98
N VAL A 338 18.40 7.07 12.54
CA VAL A 338 17.64 5.81 12.48
C VAL A 338 16.45 5.85 13.46
N ARG A 339 16.60 6.49 14.62
CA ARG A 339 15.50 6.80 15.54
C ARG A 339 14.35 7.48 14.81
N GLU A 340 14.61 8.58 14.10
CA GLU A 340 13.55 9.30 13.36
C GLU A 340 12.88 8.41 12.30
N GLU A 341 13.66 7.58 11.58
CA GLU A 341 13.12 6.64 10.60
C GLU A 341 12.17 5.61 11.23
N VAL A 342 12.55 5.03 12.37
CA VAL A 342 11.78 3.99 13.08
C VAL A 342 10.51 4.59 13.70
N ILE A 343 10.60 5.77 14.33
CA ILE A 343 9.44 6.46 14.92
C ILE A 343 8.46 6.89 13.82
N ALA A 344 8.97 7.47 12.71
CA ALA A 344 8.14 7.81 11.56
C ALA A 344 7.39 6.58 11.02
N ARG A 345 8.07 5.43 10.94
CA ARG A 345 7.46 4.19 10.50
C ARG A 345 6.41 3.66 11.48
N ALA A 346 6.65 3.77 12.78
CA ALA A 346 5.69 3.38 13.80
C ALA A 346 4.40 4.21 13.70
N ALA A 347 4.52 5.52 13.49
CA ALA A 347 3.36 6.38 13.24
C ALA A 347 2.60 6.00 11.97
N GLU A 348 3.30 5.77 10.85
CA GLU A 348 2.67 5.28 9.60
C GLU A 348 1.94 3.95 9.79
N SER A 349 2.43 3.10 10.70
CA SER A 349 1.81 1.79 11.01
C SER A 349 0.59 1.88 11.94
N GLY A 350 0.25 3.08 12.42
CA GLY A 350 -0.91 3.34 13.28
C GLY A 350 -0.59 3.46 14.77
N ARG A 351 0.69 3.53 15.17
CA ARG A 351 1.08 3.70 16.57
C ARG A 351 0.95 5.19 16.94
N THR A 352 -0.07 5.55 17.72
CA THR A 352 -0.43 6.96 17.99
C THR A 352 0.29 7.57 19.19
N ASP A 353 0.81 6.76 20.12
CA ASP A 353 1.59 7.19 21.29
C ASP A 353 2.91 7.88 20.89
N VAL A 354 3.52 7.46 19.79
CA VAL A 354 4.77 8.02 19.27
C VAL A 354 4.60 9.38 18.58
N LEU A 355 3.37 9.78 18.23
CA LEU A 355 3.08 11.03 17.50
C LEU A 355 3.64 12.29 18.16
N SER A 356 3.82 12.27 19.48
CA SER A 356 4.40 13.39 20.24
C SER A 356 5.91 13.53 20.09
N GLU A 357 6.60 12.45 19.70
CA GLU A 357 8.07 12.37 19.59
C GLU A 357 8.56 12.45 18.14
N LEU A 358 7.66 12.52 17.13
CA LEU A 358 8.05 12.63 15.73
C LEU A 358 8.64 14.01 15.41
N ASP A 359 9.80 14.02 14.76
CA ASP A 359 10.24 15.19 14.01
C ASP A 359 9.35 15.38 12.78
N PRO A 360 8.65 16.52 12.65
CA PRO A 360 7.90 16.80 11.44
C PRO A 360 8.74 16.65 10.18
N ALA A 361 9.99 17.12 10.16
CA ALA A 361 10.86 17.19 8.98
C ALA A 361 11.16 15.81 8.36
N ALA A 362 11.30 14.76 9.16
CA ALA A 362 11.72 13.43 8.72
C ALA A 362 10.60 12.60 8.05
N VAL A 363 9.34 13.01 8.24
CA VAL A 363 8.15 12.23 7.91
C VAL A 363 7.67 12.46 6.47
N ARG A 364 7.31 11.37 5.77
CA ARG A 364 6.61 11.46 4.49
C ARG A 364 5.11 11.65 4.76
N PRO A 365 4.47 12.68 4.15
CA PRO A 365 3.04 12.80 4.26
C PRO A 365 2.30 11.64 3.61
N SER A 366 1.43 11.02 4.40
CA SER A 366 0.48 9.99 4.00
C SER A 366 -0.89 10.30 4.60
N VAL A 367 -1.95 9.77 3.99
CA VAL A 367 -3.32 9.99 4.47
C VAL A 367 -3.55 9.23 5.77
N GLU A 368 -2.98 8.04 5.90
CA GLU A 368 -3.06 7.19 7.08
C GLU A 368 -2.47 7.90 8.32
N LEU A 369 -1.34 8.58 8.14
CA LEU A 369 -0.70 9.34 9.20
C LEU A 369 -1.53 10.59 9.53
N LEU A 370 -2.08 11.29 8.52
CA LEU A 370 -2.96 12.43 8.76
C LEU A 370 -4.23 12.03 9.53
N THR A 371 -4.90 10.93 9.13
CA THR A 371 -6.06 10.38 9.84
C THR A 371 -5.71 10.01 11.27
N SER A 372 -4.59 9.31 11.48
CA SER A 372 -4.11 8.93 12.82
C SER A 372 -3.84 10.13 13.72
N VAL A 373 -3.25 11.21 13.18
CA VAL A 373 -2.99 12.45 13.93
C VAL A 373 -4.29 13.21 14.25
N LEU A 374 -5.25 13.25 13.31
CA LEU A 374 -6.54 13.93 13.52
C LEU A 374 -7.42 13.21 14.55
N SER A 375 -7.47 11.88 14.50
CA SER A 375 -8.16 11.04 15.47
C SER A 375 -7.62 11.29 16.89
N LEU A 376 -6.30 11.38 17.04
CA LEU A 376 -5.66 11.74 18.31
C LEU A 376 -5.95 13.20 18.73
N ALA A 377 -5.90 14.15 17.79
CA ALA A 377 -6.11 15.57 18.06
C ALA A 377 -7.49 15.88 18.66
N GLY A 378 -8.54 15.13 18.28
CA GLY A 378 -9.90 15.31 18.81
C GLY A 378 -10.06 15.10 20.32
N GLY A 379 -9.09 14.43 20.98
CA GLY A 379 -9.10 14.14 22.42
C GLY A 379 -7.99 14.79 23.25
N LEU A 380 -7.09 15.57 22.63
CA LEU A 380 -5.90 16.10 23.30
C LEU A 380 -6.12 17.50 23.93
N PRO A 381 -5.47 17.81 25.06
CA PRO A 381 -5.39 19.17 25.58
C PRO A 381 -4.72 20.14 24.57
N GLU A 382 -5.20 21.38 24.50
CA GLU A 382 -4.74 22.43 23.54
C GLU A 382 -3.21 22.60 23.51
N ALA A 383 -2.54 22.42 24.65
CA ALA A 383 -1.07 22.50 24.74
C ALA A 383 -0.34 21.40 23.95
N LYS A 384 -0.88 20.17 23.90
CA LYS A 384 -0.32 19.06 23.10
C LYS A 384 -0.70 19.21 21.62
N LEU A 385 -1.91 19.69 21.35
CA LEU A 385 -2.41 19.98 20.02
C LEU A 385 -1.57 21.07 19.31
N ALA A 386 -1.08 22.06 20.07
CA ALA A 386 -0.17 23.09 19.57
C ALA A 386 1.14 22.53 18.98
N GLY A 387 1.67 21.44 19.55
CA GLY A 387 2.88 20.76 19.04
C GLY A 387 2.64 20.01 17.73
N LEU A 388 1.43 19.47 17.53
CA LEU A 388 1.06 18.70 16.33
C LEU A 388 0.57 19.58 15.16
N ARG A 389 0.06 20.79 15.43
CA ARG A 389 -0.43 21.71 14.38
C ARG A 389 0.56 21.95 13.23
N PRO A 390 1.87 22.20 13.46
CA PRO A 390 2.84 22.35 12.38
C PRO A 390 2.97 21.11 11.50
N LEU A 391 2.94 19.91 12.11
CA LEU A 391 2.96 18.62 11.41
C LEU A 391 1.71 18.50 10.53
N VAL A 392 0.50 18.63 11.12
CA VAL A 392 -0.77 18.48 10.38
C VAL A 392 -0.84 19.46 9.22
N ARG A 393 -0.49 20.73 9.44
CA ARG A 393 -0.46 21.74 8.38
C ARG A 393 0.44 21.33 7.22
N ARG A 394 1.67 20.89 7.50
CA ARG A 394 2.60 20.43 6.47
C ARG A 394 2.07 19.19 5.73
N LEU A 395 1.51 18.22 6.46
CA LEU A 395 0.94 17.01 5.87
C LEU A 395 -0.17 17.38 4.88
N VAL A 396 -1.10 18.24 5.31
CA VAL A 396 -2.22 18.72 4.50
C VAL A 396 -1.70 19.50 3.28
N GLU A 397 -0.75 20.41 3.44
CA GLU A 397 -0.15 21.20 2.35
C GLU A 397 0.51 20.29 1.29
N GLU A 398 1.35 19.35 1.71
CA GLU A 398 2.04 18.44 0.79
C GLU A 398 1.09 17.44 0.12
N LEU A 399 0.12 16.88 0.86
CA LEU A 399 -0.89 15.98 0.29
C LEU A 399 -1.78 16.71 -0.70
N THR A 400 -2.21 17.94 -0.38
CA THR A 400 -2.96 18.81 -1.29
C THR A 400 -2.15 19.11 -2.54
N ALA A 401 -0.86 19.43 -2.42
CA ALA A 401 0.01 19.70 -3.57
C ALA A 401 0.21 18.46 -4.47
N ARG A 402 0.40 17.28 -3.87
CA ARG A 402 0.49 16.01 -4.61
C ARG A 402 -0.82 15.70 -5.34
N LEU A 403 -1.95 15.79 -4.63
CA LEU A 403 -3.27 15.57 -5.21
C LEU A 403 -3.56 16.59 -6.32
N ALA A 404 -3.23 17.86 -6.13
CA ALA A 404 -3.37 18.89 -7.15
C ALA A 404 -2.55 18.56 -8.41
N THR A 405 -1.35 18.01 -8.27
CA THR A 405 -0.53 17.59 -9.41
C THR A 405 -1.18 16.45 -10.21
N GLN A 406 -1.86 15.53 -9.53
CA GLN A 406 -2.58 14.42 -10.17
C GLN A 406 -3.92 14.84 -10.78
N VAL A 407 -4.65 15.72 -10.10
CA VAL A 407 -6.02 16.15 -10.44
C VAL A 407 -6.02 17.26 -11.50
N ARG A 408 -5.09 18.22 -11.45
CA ARG A 408 -5.03 19.34 -12.42
C ARG A 408 -5.06 18.88 -13.88
N PRO A 409 -4.26 17.89 -14.33
CA PRO A 409 -4.33 17.38 -15.70
C PRO A 409 -5.73 16.94 -16.14
N ALA A 410 -6.50 16.28 -15.26
CA ALA A 410 -7.88 15.87 -15.54
C ALA A 410 -8.82 17.08 -15.76
N LEU A 411 -8.50 18.22 -15.14
CA LEU A 411 -9.28 19.46 -15.15
C LEU A 411 -8.75 20.51 -16.14
N THR A 412 -7.54 20.37 -16.68
CA THR A 412 -6.96 21.32 -17.65
C THR A 412 -7.75 21.44 -18.96
N GLY A 413 -8.60 20.46 -19.26
CA GLY A 413 -9.52 20.49 -20.39
C GLY A 413 -10.72 21.44 -20.23
N LEU A 414 -10.94 22.01 -19.03
CA LEU A 414 -12.10 22.85 -18.71
C LEU A 414 -11.95 24.29 -19.19
N THR A 415 -10.72 24.75 -19.35
CA THR A 415 -10.37 26.13 -19.74
C THR A 415 -9.72 26.22 -21.12
N SER A 416 -9.42 25.09 -21.78
CA SER A 416 -8.71 25.12 -23.05
C SER A 416 -9.59 25.70 -24.17
N PRO A 417 -9.20 26.84 -24.77
CA PRO A 417 -9.94 27.44 -25.87
C PRO A 417 -10.02 26.47 -27.05
N ARG A 418 -11.22 25.99 -27.37
CA ARG A 418 -11.43 25.00 -28.44
C ARG A 418 -11.12 25.63 -29.80
N PRO A 419 -10.47 24.89 -30.73
CA PRO A 419 -10.23 25.42 -32.06
C PRO A 419 -11.54 25.51 -32.88
N THR A 420 -11.82 26.68 -33.43
CA THR A 420 -13.00 27.00 -34.24
C THR A 420 -12.59 27.72 -35.52
N ARG A 421 -13.37 27.58 -36.59
CA ARG A 421 -13.20 28.37 -37.82
C ARG A 421 -13.98 29.69 -37.80
N ARG A 422 -14.82 29.90 -36.77
CA ARG A 422 -15.57 31.15 -36.61
C ARG A 422 -14.62 32.26 -36.16
N PRO A 423 -14.61 33.42 -36.84
CA PRO A 423 -13.84 34.59 -36.38
C PRO A 423 -14.33 35.02 -35.00
N GLY A 424 -13.44 35.15 -34.01
CA GLY A 424 -13.87 35.60 -32.68
C GLY A 424 -12.82 35.60 -31.57
N GLY A 425 -11.93 34.59 -31.49
CA GLY A 425 -10.84 34.56 -30.49
C GLY A 425 -9.45 34.64 -31.10
N ARG A 426 -8.40 34.42 -30.29
CA ARG A 426 -6.99 34.48 -30.75
C ARG A 426 -6.73 33.42 -31.83
N ILE A 427 -5.92 33.72 -32.83
CA ILE A 427 -5.58 32.76 -33.88
C ILE A 427 -4.74 31.61 -33.30
N ASN A 428 -5.13 30.37 -33.57
CA ASN A 428 -4.33 29.19 -33.28
C ASN A 428 -3.29 29.04 -34.38
N LEU A 429 -2.09 29.61 -34.17
CA LEU A 429 -1.06 29.68 -35.20
C LEU A 429 -0.61 28.29 -35.66
N ALA A 430 -0.38 27.35 -34.73
CA ALA A 430 0.07 26.01 -35.07
C ALA A 430 -0.93 25.25 -35.95
N ARG A 431 -2.23 25.30 -35.62
CA ARG A 431 -3.28 24.63 -36.39
C ARG A 431 -3.58 25.35 -37.70
N THR A 432 -3.50 26.68 -37.71
CA THR A 432 -3.61 27.50 -38.92
C THR A 432 -2.46 27.20 -39.88
N LEU A 433 -1.22 27.13 -39.40
CA LEU A 433 -0.07 26.78 -40.23
C LEU A 433 -0.24 25.39 -40.83
N ARG A 434 -0.48 24.35 -40.02
CA ARG A 434 -0.70 22.97 -40.51
C ARG A 434 -1.82 22.86 -41.56
N ALA A 435 -2.93 23.56 -41.34
CA ALA A 435 -4.06 23.56 -42.27
C ALA A 435 -3.78 24.30 -43.60
N ASN A 436 -2.73 25.12 -43.65
CA ASN A 436 -2.36 25.93 -44.79
C ASN A 436 -0.96 25.63 -45.33
N LEU A 437 -0.28 24.57 -44.87
CA LEU A 437 1.04 24.18 -45.38
C LEU A 437 1.03 23.88 -46.90
N ALA A 438 -0.12 23.46 -47.44
CA ALA A 438 -0.32 23.28 -48.89
C ALA A 438 -0.47 24.61 -49.66
N HIS A 439 -0.58 25.73 -48.96
CA HIS A 439 -0.82 27.07 -49.51
C HIS A 439 0.37 28.00 -49.18
N THR A 440 1.54 27.63 -49.71
CA THR A 440 2.76 28.41 -49.59
C THR A 440 2.98 29.30 -50.82
N ARG A 441 3.54 30.49 -50.60
CA ARG A 441 3.98 31.40 -51.67
C ARG A 441 5.43 31.74 -51.47
N ARG A 442 6.22 31.68 -52.54
CA ARG A 442 7.59 32.20 -52.54
C ARG A 442 7.55 33.70 -52.82
N LEU A 443 8.21 34.49 -51.98
CA LEU A 443 8.42 35.91 -52.20
C LEU A 443 9.59 36.12 -53.17
N ASP A 444 9.65 37.32 -53.75
CA ASP A 444 10.68 37.70 -54.72
C ASP A 444 12.09 37.73 -54.09
N ASP A 445 12.18 37.76 -52.75
CA ASP A 445 13.39 37.64 -51.94
C ASP A 445 13.79 36.19 -51.63
N GLY A 446 13.08 35.20 -52.17
CA GLY A 446 13.35 33.77 -52.00
C GLY A 446 12.71 33.13 -50.76
N ARG A 447 12.10 33.89 -49.85
CA ARG A 447 11.46 33.35 -48.63
C ARG A 447 10.12 32.68 -48.96
N THR A 448 9.82 31.57 -48.28
CA THR A 448 8.53 30.88 -48.42
C THR A 448 7.62 31.28 -47.27
N VAL A 449 6.47 31.87 -47.58
CA VAL A 449 5.44 32.25 -46.59
C VAL A 449 4.18 31.41 -46.76
N VAL A 450 3.54 31.06 -45.65
CA VAL A 450 2.26 30.35 -45.63
C VAL A 450 1.13 31.37 -45.67
N VAL A 451 0.23 31.25 -46.65
CA VAL A 451 -0.95 32.11 -46.76
C VAL A 451 -2.09 31.53 -45.91
N PRO A 452 -2.58 32.24 -44.88
CA PRO A 452 -3.59 31.70 -43.96
C PRO A 452 -5.00 31.74 -44.58
N GLN A 453 -5.26 30.91 -45.61
CA GLN A 453 -6.57 30.80 -46.26
C GLN A 453 -7.63 30.13 -45.37
N ARG A 454 -7.20 29.22 -44.49
CA ARG A 454 -8.03 28.49 -43.53
C ARG A 454 -7.62 28.84 -42.11
N PRO A 455 -7.90 30.08 -41.63
CA PRO A 455 -7.54 30.47 -40.27
C PRO A 455 -8.37 29.67 -39.26
N VAL A 456 -7.69 29.15 -38.24
CA VAL A 456 -8.30 28.49 -37.10
C VAL A 456 -8.09 29.37 -35.88
N PHE A 457 -9.18 29.74 -35.22
CA PHE A 457 -9.19 30.57 -34.03
C PHE A 457 -9.44 29.72 -32.79
N HIS A 458 -9.10 30.24 -31.63
CA HIS A 458 -9.52 29.72 -30.33
C HIS A 458 -10.91 30.28 -29.98
N THR A 459 -11.79 29.51 -29.34
CA THR A 459 -13.03 30.05 -28.76
C THR A 459 -12.72 31.05 -27.66
N ARG A 460 -13.56 32.07 -27.44
CA ARG A 460 -13.43 32.96 -26.28
C ARG A 460 -13.81 32.18 -25.02
N THR A 461 -12.88 32.00 -24.09
CA THR A 461 -13.18 31.42 -22.76
C THR A 461 -13.77 32.53 -21.89
N ARG A 462 -15.00 32.37 -21.39
CA ARG A 462 -15.52 33.23 -20.32
C ARG A 462 -14.78 32.91 -19.01
N ARG A 463 -14.62 33.92 -18.14
CA ARG A 463 -13.86 33.87 -16.88
C ARG A 463 -14.74 33.67 -15.64
N GLU A 464 -16.05 33.50 -15.80
CA GLU A 464 -16.96 33.26 -14.68
C GLU A 464 -16.98 31.76 -14.33
N ALA A 465 -17.12 31.44 -13.05
CA ALA A 465 -17.31 30.07 -12.58
C ALA A 465 -18.64 29.54 -13.15
N ASP A 466 -18.55 28.82 -14.26
CA ASP A 466 -19.70 28.36 -15.02
C ASP A 466 -20.42 27.17 -14.34
N TRP A 467 -19.77 26.51 -13.36
CA TRP A 467 -20.27 25.30 -12.71
C TRP A 467 -20.20 25.38 -11.19
N ARG A 468 -21.18 24.75 -10.53
CA ARG A 468 -21.24 24.60 -9.08
C ARG A 468 -21.08 23.14 -8.70
N LEU A 469 -20.15 22.85 -7.80
CA LEU A 469 -19.96 21.54 -7.18
C LEU A 469 -20.36 21.63 -5.70
N VAL A 470 -21.26 20.78 -5.26
CA VAL A 470 -21.59 20.60 -3.84
C VAL A 470 -21.14 19.20 -3.44
N LEU A 471 -20.12 19.13 -2.59
CA LEU A 471 -19.67 17.89 -1.95
C LEU A 471 -20.45 17.71 -0.65
N VAL A 472 -21.21 16.63 -0.55
CA VAL A 472 -22.02 16.30 0.62
C VAL A 472 -21.39 15.07 1.26
N VAL A 473 -20.76 15.22 2.42
CA VAL A 473 -19.87 14.21 2.99
C VAL A 473 -20.40 13.75 4.34
N ASP A 474 -20.51 12.44 4.49
CA ASP A 474 -20.87 11.77 5.74
C ASP A 474 -19.68 11.77 6.70
N VAL A 475 -19.94 12.12 7.96
CA VAL A 475 -18.91 12.21 9.01
C VAL A 475 -19.11 11.16 10.11
N SER A 476 -19.78 10.05 9.79
CA SER A 476 -19.86 8.88 10.67
C SER A 476 -18.46 8.32 10.99
N GLY A 477 -18.33 7.60 12.12
CA GLY A 477 -17.03 7.09 12.57
C GLY A 477 -16.36 6.10 11.62
N SER A 478 -17.12 5.44 10.75
CA SER A 478 -16.61 4.57 9.67
C SER A 478 -16.04 5.36 8.48
N MET A 479 -16.28 6.68 8.42
CA MET A 479 -16.01 7.53 7.25
C MET A 479 -14.74 8.39 7.37
N GLU A 480 -13.96 8.30 8.45
CA GLU A 480 -12.84 9.21 8.74
C GLU A 480 -11.86 9.38 7.55
N ALA A 481 -11.39 8.28 6.95
CA ALA A 481 -10.49 8.34 5.79
C ALA A 481 -11.14 8.98 4.55
N SER A 482 -12.44 8.74 4.36
CA SER A 482 -13.23 9.31 3.25
C SER A 482 -13.50 10.80 3.44
N VAL A 483 -13.65 11.27 4.68
CA VAL A 483 -13.75 12.70 5.03
C VAL A 483 -12.45 13.43 4.69
N VAL A 484 -11.29 12.86 5.08
CA VAL A 484 -9.97 13.43 4.78
C VAL A 484 -9.78 13.61 3.28
N TRP A 485 -10.04 12.56 2.49
CA TRP A 485 -9.94 12.65 1.04
C TRP A 485 -10.91 13.66 0.44
N SER A 486 -12.14 13.73 0.94
CA SER A 486 -13.14 14.67 0.45
C SER A 486 -12.73 16.12 0.72
N ALA A 487 -12.19 16.41 1.91
CA ALA A 487 -11.69 17.74 2.27
C ALA A 487 -10.50 18.17 1.40
N LEU A 488 -9.50 17.28 1.23
CA LEU A 488 -8.34 17.56 0.37
C LEU A 488 -8.77 17.77 -1.09
N THR A 489 -9.71 16.95 -1.58
CA THR A 489 -10.25 17.08 -2.94
C THR A 489 -11.03 18.39 -3.10
N ALA A 490 -11.84 18.77 -2.11
CA ALA A 490 -12.57 20.03 -2.10
C ALA A 490 -11.62 21.22 -2.19
N ALA A 491 -10.55 21.24 -1.40
CA ALA A 491 -9.53 22.29 -1.42
C ALA A 491 -8.82 22.40 -2.78
N VAL A 492 -8.47 21.26 -3.39
CA VAL A 492 -7.88 21.26 -4.75
C VAL A 492 -8.87 21.81 -5.79
N LEU A 493 -10.16 21.45 -5.67
CA LEU A 493 -11.21 21.86 -6.61
C LEU A 493 -11.63 23.32 -6.43
N ALA A 494 -11.60 23.88 -5.22
CA ALA A 494 -11.82 25.32 -4.99
C ALA A 494 -10.79 26.20 -5.69
N GLY A 495 -9.56 25.71 -5.86
CA GLY A 495 -8.53 26.37 -6.67
C GLY A 495 -8.79 26.41 -8.19
N VAL A 496 -9.90 25.84 -8.68
CA VAL A 496 -10.23 25.76 -10.11
C VAL A 496 -11.12 26.95 -10.51
N PRO A 497 -10.65 27.90 -11.34
CA PRO A 497 -11.39 29.15 -11.62
C PRO A 497 -12.76 29.01 -12.30
N THR A 498 -13.09 27.82 -12.81
CA THR A 498 -14.35 27.55 -13.54
C THR A 498 -15.39 26.83 -12.67
N LEU A 499 -15.06 26.55 -11.42
CA LEU A 499 -15.86 25.77 -10.47
C LEU A 499 -16.05 26.57 -9.19
N SER A 500 -17.28 26.63 -8.68
CA SER A 500 -17.56 27.03 -7.29
C SER A 500 -17.75 25.76 -6.46
N THR A 501 -16.92 25.56 -5.43
CA THR A 501 -16.93 24.36 -4.59
C THR A 501 -17.59 24.67 -3.26
N HIS A 502 -18.63 23.93 -2.93
CA HIS A 502 -19.31 23.94 -1.63
C HIS A 502 -19.05 22.62 -0.92
N PHE A 503 -18.87 22.66 0.40
CA PHE A 503 -18.61 21.47 1.21
C PHE A 503 -19.62 21.42 2.35
N LEU A 504 -20.45 20.39 2.35
CA LEU A 504 -21.46 20.12 3.37
C LEU A 504 -21.05 18.86 4.11
N ALA A 505 -20.87 18.97 5.43
CA ALA A 505 -20.68 17.83 6.31
C ALA A 505 -22.02 17.48 6.97
N PHE A 506 -22.38 16.20 7.01
CA PHE A 506 -23.62 15.77 7.66
C PHE A 506 -23.43 14.57 8.57
N SER A 507 -24.14 14.60 9.70
CA SER A 507 -24.37 13.46 10.60
C SER A 507 -25.87 13.43 10.94
N THR A 508 -26.26 13.76 12.17
CA THR A 508 -27.65 14.09 12.55
C THR A 508 -28.02 15.52 12.17
N GLU A 509 -27.04 16.42 12.11
CA GLU A 509 -27.17 17.80 11.67
C GLU A 509 -26.31 18.03 10.42
N VAL A 510 -26.65 19.06 9.65
CA VAL A 510 -25.91 19.45 8.44
C VAL A 510 -25.17 20.76 8.73
N VAL A 511 -23.87 20.76 8.46
CA VAL A 511 -22.99 21.92 8.62
C VAL A 511 -22.46 22.33 7.25
N ASP A 512 -22.63 23.60 6.89
CA ASP A 512 -22.04 24.19 5.69
C ASP A 512 -20.65 24.76 6.01
N LEU A 513 -19.62 24.16 5.42
CA LEU A 513 -18.22 24.54 5.58
C LEU A 513 -17.64 25.16 4.30
N THR A 514 -18.50 25.69 3.43
CA THR A 514 -18.09 26.33 2.15
C THR A 514 -17.01 27.40 2.36
N ASP A 515 -17.09 28.20 3.43
CA ASP A 515 -16.14 29.28 3.73
C ASP A 515 -14.73 28.78 4.14
N ARG A 516 -14.58 27.48 4.38
CA ARG A 516 -13.34 26.85 4.83
C ARG A 516 -12.71 25.94 3.79
N VAL A 517 -13.27 25.83 2.60
CA VAL A 517 -12.76 24.91 1.56
C VAL A 517 -11.33 25.28 1.13
N ASP A 518 -10.96 26.56 1.18
CA ASP A 518 -9.60 27.02 0.87
C ASP A 518 -8.57 26.68 1.98
N ASP A 519 -9.04 26.32 3.19
CA ASP A 519 -8.22 25.90 4.33
C ASP A 519 -8.63 24.47 4.77
N PRO A 520 -8.08 23.43 4.12
CA PRO A 520 -8.40 22.04 4.43
C PRO A 520 -8.08 21.65 5.88
N LEU A 521 -7.12 22.31 6.54
CA LEU A 521 -6.85 22.04 7.96
C LEU A 521 -7.99 22.53 8.84
N ALA A 522 -8.44 23.77 8.65
CA ALA A 522 -9.57 24.31 9.39
C ALA A 522 -10.84 23.48 9.19
N LEU A 523 -11.11 23.07 7.94
CA LEU A 523 -12.24 22.20 7.59
C LEU A 523 -12.16 20.86 8.36
N LEU A 524 -11.01 20.18 8.36
CA LEU A 524 -10.84 18.89 9.02
C LEU A 524 -10.92 18.96 10.55
N LEU A 525 -10.54 20.08 11.16
CA LEU A 525 -10.66 20.28 12.61
C LEU A 525 -12.10 20.63 13.05
N GLU A 526 -12.90 21.21 12.16
CA GLU A 526 -14.29 21.60 12.44
C GLU A 526 -15.27 20.43 12.23
N VAL A 527 -14.93 19.50 11.34
CA VAL A 527 -15.67 18.25 11.15
C VAL A 527 -15.54 17.36 12.39
N ARG A 528 -16.59 17.31 13.21
CA ARG A 528 -16.69 16.40 14.35
C ARG A 528 -17.46 15.14 13.99
N VAL A 529 -16.91 13.99 14.32
CA VAL A 529 -17.59 12.68 14.23
C VAL A 529 -18.74 12.64 15.23
N GLY A 530 -19.96 12.48 14.73
CA GLY A 530 -21.20 12.44 15.51
C GLY A 530 -22.00 11.17 15.23
N GLY A 531 -22.84 10.76 16.19
CA GLY A 531 -23.63 9.52 16.09
C GLY A 531 -24.93 9.71 15.31
N GLY A 532 -25.01 9.11 14.12
CA GLY A 532 -26.20 9.03 13.27
C GLY A 532 -25.98 9.62 11.87
N THR A 533 -26.68 9.06 10.88
CA THR A 533 -26.52 9.43 9.46
C THR A 533 -27.86 9.87 8.89
N HIS A 534 -27.97 11.15 8.53
CA HIS A 534 -29.15 11.72 7.88
C HIS A 534 -28.83 12.27 6.49
N ILE A 535 -28.73 11.38 5.50
CA ILE A 535 -28.31 11.71 4.12
C ILE A 535 -29.35 12.61 3.45
N ALA A 536 -30.65 12.34 3.68
CA ALA A 536 -31.73 13.14 3.13
C ALA A 536 -31.68 14.62 3.56
N ALA A 537 -31.26 14.93 4.79
CA ALA A 537 -31.09 16.31 5.25
C ALA A 537 -29.93 17.01 4.52
N GLY A 538 -28.81 16.30 4.32
CA GLY A 538 -27.68 16.79 3.53
C GLY A 538 -28.08 17.14 2.09
N LEU A 539 -28.84 16.27 1.43
CA LEU A 539 -29.37 16.52 0.09
C LEU A 539 -30.39 17.66 0.03
N ALA A 540 -31.26 17.78 1.04
CA ALA A 540 -32.21 18.88 1.13
C ALA A 540 -31.49 20.23 1.29
N HIS A 541 -30.39 20.27 2.05
CA HIS A 541 -29.56 21.46 2.16
C HIS A 541 -28.80 21.74 0.86
N ALA A 542 -28.22 20.72 0.22
CA ALA A 542 -27.60 20.85 -1.10
C ALA A 542 -28.58 21.42 -2.14
N ARG A 543 -29.84 21.00 -2.12
CA ARG A 543 -30.92 21.54 -2.95
C ARG A 543 -31.12 23.05 -2.75
N SER A 544 -31.01 23.55 -1.52
CA SER A 544 -31.13 24.98 -1.23
C SER A 544 -30.00 25.82 -1.85
N LEU A 545 -28.84 25.20 -2.10
CA LEU A 545 -27.69 25.82 -2.76
C LEU A 545 -27.74 25.74 -4.29
N VAL A 546 -28.70 25.03 -4.87
CA VAL A 546 -28.85 24.91 -6.34
C VAL A 546 -29.42 26.22 -6.91
N THR A 547 -28.65 26.88 -7.77
CA THR A 547 -29.09 28.08 -8.50
C THR A 547 -29.43 27.77 -9.95
N VAL A 548 -28.54 27.08 -10.66
CA VAL A 548 -28.73 26.65 -12.05
C VAL A 548 -28.58 25.12 -12.08
N PRO A 549 -29.71 24.36 -12.06
CA PRO A 549 -29.67 22.91 -11.95
C PRO A 549 -28.79 22.22 -12.99
N SER A 550 -28.91 22.62 -14.26
CA SER A 550 -28.15 22.06 -15.39
C SER A 550 -26.63 22.31 -15.33
N ARG A 551 -26.18 23.18 -14.41
CA ARG A 551 -24.76 23.50 -14.16
C ARG A 551 -24.36 23.22 -12.72
N THR A 552 -25.17 22.44 -12.00
CA THR A 552 -24.91 22.05 -10.63
C THR A 552 -24.61 20.55 -10.58
N ILE A 553 -23.51 20.23 -9.92
CA ILE A 553 -23.06 18.88 -9.62
C ILE A 553 -23.18 18.70 -8.11
N VAL A 554 -23.86 17.64 -7.68
CA VAL A 554 -23.95 17.24 -6.27
C VAL A 554 -23.35 15.85 -6.17
N ALA A 555 -22.24 15.74 -5.43
CA ALA A 555 -21.59 14.45 -5.16
C ALA A 555 -21.72 14.12 -3.67
N VAL A 556 -22.36 12.99 -3.37
CA VAL A 556 -22.60 12.50 -2.01
C VAL A 556 -21.55 11.44 -1.69
N VAL A 557 -20.77 11.62 -0.63
CA VAL A 557 -19.77 10.67 -0.16
C VAL A 557 -20.28 10.05 1.14
N SER A 558 -20.69 8.78 1.11
CA SER A 558 -21.26 8.04 2.24
C SER A 558 -21.16 6.53 1.99
N ASP A 559 -21.27 5.73 3.04
CA ASP A 559 -21.50 4.28 2.97
C ASP A 559 -22.96 3.93 2.55
N PHE A 560 -23.81 4.95 2.42
CA PHE A 560 -25.24 4.85 2.08
C PHE A 560 -26.08 4.08 3.10
N GLU A 561 -25.66 4.07 4.36
CA GLU A 561 -26.48 3.62 5.48
C GLU A 561 -27.31 4.77 6.06
N GLU A 562 -28.58 4.86 5.67
CA GLU A 562 -29.49 5.90 6.16
C GLU A 562 -30.13 5.47 7.51
N GLY A 563 -29.95 6.26 8.56
CA GLY A 563 -30.56 6.04 9.89
C GLY A 563 -32.05 6.41 9.98
N TYR A 564 -32.59 6.99 8.90
CA TYR A 564 -33.96 7.48 8.74
C TYR A 564 -34.71 6.74 7.62
N PRO A 565 -36.04 6.95 7.45
CA PRO A 565 -36.78 6.27 6.39
C PRO A 565 -36.24 6.57 4.97
N LEU A 566 -35.83 5.52 4.27
CA LEU A 566 -35.25 5.57 2.91
C LEU A 566 -36.14 6.31 1.88
N ALA A 567 -37.46 6.35 2.10
CA ALA A 567 -38.38 7.08 1.25
C ALA A 567 -38.06 8.59 1.16
N GLY A 568 -37.57 9.20 2.25
CA GLY A 568 -37.16 10.60 2.26
C GLY A 568 -35.95 10.85 1.36
N LEU A 569 -34.92 10.00 1.49
CA LEU A 569 -33.72 10.03 0.65
C LEU A 569 -34.04 9.89 -0.83
N LEU A 570 -34.83 8.86 -1.19
CA LEU A 570 -35.24 8.62 -2.57
C LEU A 570 -36.11 9.76 -3.14
N GLY A 571 -36.90 10.43 -2.30
CA GLY A 571 -37.69 11.60 -2.69
C GLY A 571 -36.81 12.80 -3.05
N GLU A 572 -35.79 13.09 -2.23
CA GLU A 572 -34.85 14.18 -2.48
C GLU A 572 -34.00 13.93 -3.73
N VAL A 573 -33.50 12.69 -3.91
CA VAL A 573 -32.77 12.30 -5.12
C VAL A 573 -33.61 12.50 -6.39
N ARG A 574 -34.87 12.04 -6.41
CA ARG A 574 -35.76 12.24 -7.57
C ARG A 574 -36.04 13.71 -7.83
N THR A 575 -36.17 14.51 -6.77
CA THR A 575 -36.41 15.95 -6.89
C THR A 575 -35.22 16.65 -7.54
N LEU A 576 -34.00 16.35 -7.10
CA LEU A 576 -32.77 16.89 -7.70
C LEU A 576 -32.54 16.38 -9.13
N ALA A 577 -32.77 15.09 -9.38
CA ALA A 577 -32.63 14.49 -10.70
C ALA A 577 -33.62 15.09 -11.71
N SER A 578 -34.89 15.24 -11.32
CA SER A 578 -35.94 15.85 -12.17
C SER A 578 -35.72 17.35 -12.40
N ALA A 579 -35.08 18.06 -11.48
CA ALA A 579 -34.64 19.44 -11.68
C ALA A 579 -33.50 19.57 -12.71
N GLY A 580 -32.82 18.47 -13.05
CA GLY A 580 -31.70 18.45 -14.00
C GLY A 580 -30.33 18.65 -13.35
N VAL A 581 -30.22 18.44 -12.03
CA VAL A 581 -28.94 18.43 -11.31
C VAL A 581 -28.15 17.17 -11.65
N HIS A 582 -26.85 17.29 -11.79
CA HIS A 582 -25.97 16.14 -11.98
C HIS A 582 -25.63 15.51 -10.63
N LEU A 583 -26.28 14.40 -10.32
CA LEU A 583 -26.04 13.65 -9.08
C LEU A 583 -24.98 12.57 -9.27
N LEU A 584 -24.22 12.32 -8.20
CA LEU A 584 -23.29 11.20 -8.09
C LEU A 584 -23.23 10.72 -6.64
N GLY A 585 -23.45 9.44 -6.42
CA GLY A 585 -23.11 8.78 -5.17
C GLY A 585 -21.68 8.22 -5.24
N CYS A 586 -20.82 8.64 -4.34
CA CYS A 586 -19.49 8.13 -4.14
C CYS A 586 -19.52 7.19 -2.93
N ALA A 587 -19.46 5.89 -3.20
CA ALA A 587 -19.38 4.91 -2.12
C ALA A 587 -18.02 4.99 -1.44
N ALA A 588 -18.02 4.88 -0.11
CA ALA A 588 -16.81 4.83 0.69
C ALA A 588 -15.92 3.65 0.28
N LEU A 589 -14.62 3.92 0.21
CA LEU A 589 -13.58 2.91 0.06
C LEU A 589 -13.04 2.62 1.47
N ASN A 590 -12.94 1.37 1.86
CA ASN A 590 -12.26 1.00 3.10
C ASN A 590 -10.74 1.17 2.96
N ASP A 591 -9.99 0.93 4.04
CA ASP A 591 -8.51 1.03 4.09
C ASP A 591 -7.79 0.14 3.06
N GLN A 592 -8.50 -0.78 2.41
CA GLN A 592 -8.00 -1.67 1.36
C GLN A 592 -8.55 -1.34 -0.04
N GLY A 593 -9.24 -0.21 -0.20
CA GLY A 593 -9.84 0.19 -1.49
C GLY A 593 -11.03 -0.66 -1.92
N VAL A 594 -11.58 -1.49 -1.02
CA VAL A 594 -12.80 -2.26 -1.29
C VAL A 594 -14.01 -1.38 -0.99
N PRO A 595 -14.98 -1.29 -1.91
CA PRO A 595 -16.20 -0.55 -1.66
C PRO A 595 -17.02 -1.16 -0.53
N CYS A 596 -17.30 -0.38 0.50
CA CYS A 596 -18.23 -0.73 1.58
C CYS A 596 -19.50 0.10 1.42
N TYR A 597 -20.56 -0.48 0.86
CA TYR A 597 -21.88 0.15 0.80
C TYR A 597 -23.00 -0.89 0.69
N SER A 598 -24.20 -0.47 1.07
CA SER A 598 -25.40 -1.28 0.93
C SER A 598 -25.83 -1.38 -0.54
N VAL A 599 -25.54 -2.51 -1.19
CA VAL A 599 -25.93 -2.80 -2.59
C VAL A 599 -27.43 -2.57 -2.85
N PRO A 600 -28.36 -3.02 -1.98
CA PRO A 600 -29.79 -2.79 -2.18
C PRO A 600 -30.21 -1.32 -2.16
N VAL A 601 -29.51 -0.47 -1.39
CA VAL A 601 -29.78 0.97 -1.32
C VAL A 601 -29.19 1.66 -2.55
N ALA A 602 -27.98 1.29 -2.96
CA ALA A 602 -27.34 1.83 -4.16
C ALA A 602 -28.17 1.55 -5.42
N GLU A 603 -28.73 0.35 -5.60
CA GLU A 603 -29.62 0.04 -6.73
C GLU A 603 -30.87 0.95 -6.76
N GLN A 604 -31.46 1.22 -5.60
CA GLN A 604 -32.62 2.12 -5.49
C GLN A 604 -32.25 3.57 -5.79
N LEU A 605 -31.06 4.03 -5.38
CA LEU A 605 -30.55 5.36 -5.69
C LEU A 605 -30.26 5.53 -7.19
N VAL A 606 -29.68 4.51 -7.83
CA VAL A 606 -29.49 4.48 -9.29
C VAL A 606 -30.83 4.55 -10.01
N ALA A 607 -31.82 3.77 -9.59
CA ALA A 607 -33.18 3.83 -10.13
C ALA A 607 -33.86 5.19 -9.92
N ALA A 608 -33.53 5.89 -8.84
CA ALA A 608 -34.03 7.23 -8.53
C ALA A 608 -33.34 8.35 -9.33
N GLY A 609 -32.25 8.06 -10.05
CA GLY A 609 -31.54 9.02 -10.91
C GLY A 609 -30.16 9.45 -10.39
N MET A 610 -29.63 8.82 -9.34
CA MET A 610 -28.28 9.07 -8.83
C MET A 610 -27.37 7.86 -9.09
N PRO A 611 -26.46 7.92 -10.09
CA PRO A 611 -25.48 6.86 -10.29
C PRO A 611 -24.57 6.74 -9.05
N VAL A 612 -24.39 5.52 -8.55
CA VAL A 612 -23.50 5.21 -7.42
C VAL A 612 -22.27 4.49 -7.95
N ALA A 613 -21.08 4.96 -7.59
CA ALA A 613 -19.81 4.35 -7.95
C ALA A 613 -18.81 4.51 -6.80
N ALA A 614 -17.93 3.53 -6.63
CA ALA A 614 -16.75 3.68 -5.79
C ALA A 614 -15.69 4.42 -6.60
N LEU A 615 -15.36 5.65 -6.21
CA LEU A 615 -14.47 6.51 -6.98
C LEU A 615 -13.35 6.99 -6.09
N SER A 616 -12.11 6.82 -6.56
CA SER A 616 -10.96 7.51 -6.02
C SER A 616 -11.08 9.03 -6.25
N PRO A 617 -10.36 9.87 -5.48
CA PRO A 617 -10.31 11.32 -5.67
C PRO A 617 -10.03 11.75 -7.12
N LEU A 618 -9.14 11.02 -7.80
CA LEU A 618 -8.77 11.28 -9.19
C LEU A 618 -9.92 10.96 -10.16
N GLU A 619 -10.66 9.88 -9.90
CA GLU A 619 -11.81 9.49 -10.73
C GLU A 619 -13.00 10.42 -10.52
N LEU A 620 -13.24 10.86 -9.28
CA LEU A 620 -14.22 11.90 -8.98
C LEU A 620 -13.88 13.19 -9.76
N ALA A 621 -12.63 13.62 -9.72
CA ALA A 621 -12.20 14.80 -10.48
C ALA A 621 -12.34 14.63 -12.01
N ARG A 622 -12.03 13.45 -12.54
CA ARG A 622 -12.24 13.13 -13.97
C ARG A 622 -13.71 13.18 -14.33
N TRP A 623 -14.58 12.60 -13.51
CA TRP A 623 -16.02 12.59 -13.74
C TRP A 623 -16.61 14.01 -13.69
N VAL A 624 -16.21 14.83 -12.70
CA VAL A 624 -16.56 16.26 -12.65
C VAL A 624 -16.09 16.96 -13.93
N GLY A 625 -14.85 16.71 -14.35
CA GLY A 625 -14.30 17.24 -15.60
C GLY A 625 -15.09 16.83 -16.85
N ASP A 626 -15.56 15.59 -16.93
CA ASP A 626 -16.39 15.10 -18.04
C ASP A 626 -17.75 15.77 -18.09
N ARG A 627 -18.42 15.95 -16.94
CA ARG A 627 -19.73 16.62 -16.87
C ARG A 627 -19.64 18.07 -17.30
N VAL A 628 -18.65 18.78 -16.80
CA VAL A 628 -18.38 20.17 -17.19
C VAL A 628 -18.05 20.28 -18.68
N ARG A 629 -17.33 19.32 -19.27
CA ARG A 629 -17.05 19.27 -20.73
C ARG A 629 -18.29 18.97 -21.58
N GLY A 630 -19.15 18.07 -21.10
CA GLY A 630 -20.33 17.54 -21.79
C GLY A 630 -21.48 18.55 -21.88
N GLY A 631 -21.69 19.39 -20.85
CA GLY A 631 -22.75 20.41 -20.83
C GLY A 631 -22.50 21.64 -21.72
N SER A 632 -21.35 21.71 -22.39
CA SER A 632 -21.00 22.77 -23.35
C SER A 632 -21.19 22.33 -24.82
N ARG A 633 -22.06 21.36 -25.09
CA ARG A 633 -22.42 20.87 -26.42
C ARG A 633 -23.65 21.55 -27.00
#